data_AF-A0A0Q6WC03-F1
#
_entry.id   AF-A0A0Q6WC03-F1
#
_cell.length_a   1.000
_cell.length_b   1.000
_cell.length_c   1.000
_cell.angle_alpha   90.00
_cell.angle_beta   90.00
_cell.angle_gamma   90.00
#
_symmetry.space_group_name_H-M   'P 1'
#
loop_
_entity.id
_entity.type
_entity.pdbx_description
1 polymer ?
#
loop_
_entity_poly.entity_id
_entity_poly.type
_entity_poly.pdbx_seq_one_letter_code
_entity_poly.pdbx_strand_id
1 'polypeptide(L)'
;MTERQLRAHVARRLLEDAPVEARTLSWAQLDAAPAWLALERDELLALARRCGSVLAAPALRLWIAGPLRELARTALGAPWWRALRSAQDWPALPAGLPASLSDWPDVTTPEALSQRFTEAGAAVLLAGLPHGSLRHAASRRLGPVAAWVMPQATALAVLRETLALQARVIQ
;
A
#
# COMPACT_ATOMS: atom_id res chain seq x y z
N MET A 1 -6.09 6.93 -20.77
CA MET A 1 -4.85 6.25 -21.16
C MET A 1 -5.23 4.93 -21.80
N THR A 2 -4.71 4.59 -22.98
CA THR A 2 -5.00 3.30 -23.63
C THR A 2 -4.20 2.17 -22.97
N GLU A 3 -4.62 0.91 -23.14
CA GLU A 3 -3.89 -0.26 -22.62
C GLU A 3 -2.42 -0.28 -23.08
N ARG A 4 -2.17 0.07 -24.34
CA ARG A 4 -0.81 0.18 -24.90
C ARG A 4 0.03 1.26 -24.21
N GLN A 5 -0.58 2.40 -23.88
CA GLN A 5 0.11 3.48 -23.16
C GLN A 5 0.42 3.07 -21.72
N LEU A 6 -0.53 2.41 -21.03
CA LEU A 6 -0.30 1.91 -19.68
C LEU A 6 0.87 0.93 -19.65
N ARG A 7 0.87 -0.05 -20.55
CA ARG A 7 1.94 -1.05 -20.68
C ARG A 7 3.31 -0.41 -20.89
N ALA A 8 3.40 0.52 -21.83
CA ALA A 8 4.65 1.23 -22.12
C ALA A 8 5.14 2.01 -20.88
N HIS A 9 4.20 2.62 -20.14
CA HIS A 9 4.54 3.35 -18.93
C HIS A 9 5.03 2.42 -17.81
N VAL A 10 4.34 1.30 -17.57
CA VAL A 10 4.78 0.27 -16.61
C VAL A 10 6.17 -0.24 -16.98
N ALA A 11 6.38 -0.64 -18.24
CA ALA A 11 7.66 -1.15 -18.70
C ALA A 11 8.80 -0.14 -18.47
N ARG A 12 8.57 1.14 -18.81
CA ARG A 12 9.53 2.21 -18.58
C ARG A 12 9.90 2.33 -17.11
N ARG A 13 8.92 2.38 -16.22
CA ARG A 13 9.17 2.48 -14.78
C ARG A 13 9.92 1.28 -14.20
N LEU A 14 9.54 0.08 -14.62
CA LEU A 14 10.21 -1.14 -14.17
C LEU A 14 11.66 -1.18 -14.67
N LEU A 15 11.95 -0.69 -15.87
CA LEU A 15 13.32 -0.60 -16.39
C LEU A 15 14.16 0.45 -15.65
N GLU A 16 13.57 1.55 -15.19
CA GLU A 16 14.25 2.58 -14.41
C GLU A 16 14.68 2.05 -13.03
N ASP A 17 13.79 1.36 -12.32
CA ASP A 17 14.02 0.98 -10.92
C ASP A 17 14.54 -0.47 -10.73
N ALA A 18 14.26 -1.36 -11.68
CA ALA A 18 14.55 -2.79 -11.59
C ALA A 18 15.00 -3.37 -12.95
N PRO A 19 16.09 -2.85 -13.56
CA PRO A 19 16.46 -3.15 -14.93
C PRO A 19 16.76 -4.63 -15.19
N VAL A 20 17.25 -5.37 -14.18
CA VAL A 20 17.58 -6.79 -14.33
C VAL A 20 16.30 -7.63 -14.40
N GLU A 21 15.40 -7.44 -13.44
CA GLU A 21 14.13 -8.16 -13.36
C GLU A 21 13.21 -7.79 -14.52
N ALA A 22 13.15 -6.50 -14.89
CA ALA A 22 12.31 -6.00 -15.96
C ALA A 22 12.64 -6.63 -17.33
N ARG A 23 13.91 -6.94 -17.61
CA ARG A 23 14.33 -7.61 -18.86
C ARG A 23 13.81 -9.04 -19.00
N THR A 24 13.38 -9.66 -17.90
CA THR A 24 12.82 -11.01 -17.91
C THR A 24 11.31 -11.05 -18.11
N LEU A 25 10.65 -9.89 -18.14
CA LEU A 25 9.19 -9.81 -18.26
C LEU A 25 8.73 -10.05 -19.68
N SER A 26 7.69 -10.88 -19.83
CA SER A 26 6.98 -11.04 -21.09
C SER A 26 5.97 -9.91 -21.32
N TRP A 27 5.56 -9.70 -22.56
CA TRP A 27 4.49 -8.75 -22.88
C TRP A 27 3.18 -9.08 -22.15
N ALA A 28 2.83 -10.36 -22.04
CA ALA A 28 1.63 -10.80 -21.31
C ALA A 28 1.69 -10.45 -19.82
N GLN A 29 2.87 -10.51 -19.18
CA GLN A 29 3.04 -10.09 -17.79
C GLN A 29 2.90 -8.57 -17.63
N LEU A 30 3.33 -7.79 -18.62
CA LEU A 30 3.15 -6.34 -18.64
C LEU A 30 1.70 -5.95 -18.93
N ASP A 31 0.99 -6.70 -19.77
CA ASP A 31 -0.44 -6.51 -20.03
C ASP A 31 -1.29 -6.81 -18.77
N ALA A 32 -0.89 -7.80 -17.98
CA ALA A 32 -1.54 -8.15 -16.72
C ALA A 32 -1.09 -7.27 -15.52
N ALA A 33 -0.16 -6.35 -15.73
CA ALA A 33 0.38 -5.54 -14.64
C ALA A 33 -0.66 -4.53 -14.13
N PRO A 34 -0.85 -4.39 -12.81
CA PRO A 34 -1.81 -3.45 -12.28
C PRO A 34 -1.38 -2.00 -12.52
N ALA A 35 -2.35 -1.12 -12.73
CA ALA A 35 -2.12 0.27 -13.12
C ALA A 35 -1.27 1.07 -12.13
N TRP A 36 -1.26 0.70 -10.84
CA TRP A 36 -0.43 1.37 -9.84
C TRP A 36 1.08 1.21 -10.10
N LEU A 37 1.51 0.21 -10.88
CA LEU A 37 2.89 0.10 -11.34
C LEU A 37 3.27 1.17 -12.37
N ALA A 38 2.32 1.94 -12.90
CA ALA A 38 2.64 3.10 -13.73
C ALA A 38 2.91 4.37 -12.92
N LEU A 39 2.60 4.39 -11.61
CA LEU A 39 2.76 5.58 -10.80
C LEU A 39 4.22 6.02 -10.68
N GLU A 40 4.41 7.33 -10.48
CA GLU A 40 5.70 7.89 -10.07
C GLU A 40 6.09 7.40 -8.68
N ARG A 41 7.37 7.54 -8.31
CA ARG A 41 7.88 7.03 -7.02
C ARG A 41 7.09 7.61 -5.84
N ASP A 42 6.88 8.92 -5.81
CA ASP A 42 6.20 9.58 -4.69
C ASP A 42 4.72 9.18 -4.60
N GLU A 43 4.06 9.03 -5.75
CA GLU A 43 2.67 8.57 -5.82
C GLU A 43 2.53 7.11 -5.40
N LEU A 44 3.50 6.26 -5.80
CA LEU A 44 3.56 4.85 -5.41
C LEU A 44 3.74 4.71 -3.90
N LEU A 45 4.67 5.48 -3.30
CA LEU A 45 4.88 5.48 -1.85
C LEU A 45 3.69 6.08 -1.10
N ALA A 46 3.03 7.10 -1.66
CA ALA A 46 1.80 7.63 -1.10
C ALA A 46 0.66 6.60 -1.13
N LEU A 47 0.52 5.84 -2.22
CA LEU A 47 -0.44 4.73 -2.30
C LEU A 47 -0.09 3.63 -1.29
N ALA A 48 1.17 3.23 -1.18
CA ALA A 48 1.62 2.26 -0.19
C ALA A 48 1.27 2.73 1.23
N ARG A 49 1.62 3.96 1.60
CA ARG A 49 1.25 4.54 2.91
C ARG A 49 -0.25 4.47 3.18
N ARG A 50 -1.08 4.79 2.17
CA ARG A 50 -2.55 4.70 2.29
C ARG A 50 -3.01 3.26 2.49
N CYS A 51 -2.51 2.31 1.71
CA CYS A 51 -2.79 0.88 1.87
C CYS A 51 -2.43 0.38 3.28
N GLY A 52 -1.25 0.76 3.79
CA GLY A 52 -0.85 0.38 5.14
C GLY A 52 -1.73 0.98 6.22
N SER A 53 -2.19 2.22 6.06
CA SER A 53 -3.13 2.84 6.99
C SER A 53 -4.53 2.18 6.98
N VAL A 54 -4.97 1.68 5.83
CA VAL A 54 -6.23 0.92 5.71
C VAL A 54 -6.08 -0.44 6.38
N LEU A 55 -4.97 -1.14 6.16
CA LEU A 55 -4.65 -2.38 6.88
C LEU A 55 -4.60 -2.15 8.40
N ALA A 56 -4.06 -1.01 8.83
CA ALA A 56 -3.97 -0.61 10.24
C ALA A 56 -5.29 -0.12 10.84
N ALA A 57 -6.33 0.13 10.04
CA ALA A 57 -7.54 0.81 10.49
C ALA A 57 -8.19 0.18 11.74
N PRO A 58 -8.29 -1.17 11.88
CA PRO A 58 -8.82 -1.79 13.09
C PRO A 58 -8.03 -1.40 14.35
N ALA A 59 -6.70 -1.42 14.30
CA ALA A 59 -5.84 -1.00 15.41
C ALA A 59 -5.96 0.51 15.67
N LEU A 60 -5.95 1.34 14.63
CA LEU A 60 -6.05 2.81 14.75
C LEU A 60 -7.37 3.26 15.38
N ARG A 61 -8.45 2.48 15.26
CA ARG A 61 -9.72 2.79 15.95
C ARG A 61 -9.60 2.67 17.47
N LEU A 62 -8.72 1.79 17.96
CA LEU A 62 -8.45 1.56 19.37
C LEU A 62 -7.47 2.61 19.96
N TRP A 63 -6.87 3.48 19.15
CA TRP A 63 -6.09 4.64 19.63
C TRP A 63 -7.00 5.70 20.22
N ILE A 64 -7.33 5.53 21.51
CA ILE A 64 -8.17 6.46 22.28
C ILE A 64 -7.38 7.67 22.79
N ALA A 65 -6.05 7.54 22.97
CA ALA A 65 -5.20 8.60 23.48
C ALA A 65 -5.04 9.73 22.45
N GLY A 66 -5.26 10.98 22.90
CA GLY A 66 -5.12 12.19 22.08
C GLY A 66 -3.80 12.29 21.29
N PRO A 67 -2.64 12.06 21.93
CA PRO A 67 -1.34 12.11 21.24
C PRO A 67 -1.21 11.12 20.09
N LEU A 68 -1.72 9.89 20.23
CA LEU A 68 -1.67 8.87 19.17
C LEU A 68 -2.56 9.24 17.98
N ARG A 69 -3.74 9.81 18.26
CA ARG A 69 -4.62 10.32 17.20
C ARG A 69 -3.99 11.47 16.44
N GLU A 70 -3.30 12.35 17.15
CA GLU A 70 -2.60 13.50 16.55
C GLU A 70 -1.39 13.07 15.73
N LEU A 71 -0.66 12.06 16.22
CA LEU A 71 0.41 11.38 15.49
C LEU A 71 -0.09 10.82 14.16
N ALA A 72 -1.18 10.04 14.18
CA ALA A 72 -1.77 9.46 12.98
C ALA A 72 -2.29 10.53 12.01
N ARG A 73 -2.97 11.56 12.54
CA ARG A 73 -3.46 12.69 11.74
C ARG A 73 -2.34 13.43 11.03
N THR A 74 -1.21 13.64 11.71
CA THR A 74 -0.04 14.33 11.15
C THR A 74 0.66 13.46 10.10
N ALA A 75 0.85 12.17 10.37
CA ALA A 75 1.49 11.23 9.45
C ALA A 75 0.71 11.06 8.13
N LEU A 76 -0.62 11.00 8.22
CA LEU A 76 -1.48 10.71 7.08
C LEU A 76 -2.06 11.94 6.38
N GLY A 77 -2.05 13.09 7.05
CA GLY A 77 -2.78 14.28 6.64
C GLY A 77 -4.25 14.24 7.06
N ALA A 78 -4.77 15.41 7.44
CA ALA A 78 -6.12 15.54 7.98
C ALA A 78 -7.25 15.03 7.06
N PRO A 79 -7.24 15.26 5.73
CA PRO A 79 -8.31 14.77 4.86
C PRO A 79 -8.39 13.24 4.82
N TRP A 80 -7.25 12.57 4.64
CA TRP A 80 -7.18 11.12 4.61
C TRP A 80 -7.53 10.50 5.97
N TRP A 81 -7.00 11.05 7.05
CA TRP A 81 -7.32 10.60 8.41
C TRP A 81 -8.82 10.64 8.70
N ARG A 82 -9.49 11.73 8.31
CA ARG A 82 -10.94 11.86 8.47
C ARG A 82 -11.69 10.79 7.68
N ALA A 83 -11.33 10.59 6.41
CA ALA A 83 -11.96 9.58 5.56
C ALA A 83 -11.77 8.17 6.15
N LEU A 84 -10.54 7.82 6.56
CA LEU A 84 -10.20 6.53 7.17
C LEU A 84 -11.02 6.26 8.43
N ARG A 85 -11.16 7.26 9.32
CA ARG A 85 -11.95 7.16 10.55
C ARG A 85 -13.45 7.01 10.30
N SER A 86 -13.95 7.55 9.19
CA SER A 86 -15.36 7.48 8.80
C SER A 86 -15.72 6.22 7.99
N ALA A 87 -14.71 5.46 7.54
CA ALA A 87 -14.94 4.22 6.82
C ALA A 87 -15.64 3.19 7.70
N GLN A 88 -16.53 2.38 7.11
CA GLN A 88 -17.15 1.25 7.80
C GLN A 88 -16.09 0.23 8.25
N ASP A 89 -16.41 -0.58 9.26
CA ASP A 89 -15.48 -1.59 9.73
C ASP A 89 -15.12 -2.59 8.63
N TRP A 90 -13.83 -2.93 8.61
CA TRP A 90 -13.30 -3.97 7.75
C TRP A 90 -13.67 -5.33 8.37
N PRO A 91 -13.99 -6.37 7.56
CA PRO A 91 -14.10 -7.72 8.09
C PRO A 91 -12.82 -8.12 8.83
N ALA A 92 -12.93 -9.00 9.82
CA ALA A 92 -11.77 -9.44 10.61
C ALA A 92 -10.61 -9.88 9.69
N LEU A 93 -9.41 -9.39 9.99
CA LEU A 93 -8.22 -9.79 9.25
C LEU A 93 -7.88 -11.27 9.55
N PRO A 94 -7.33 -12.01 8.57
CA PRO A 94 -6.76 -13.32 8.82
C PRO A 94 -5.75 -13.31 9.98
N ALA A 95 -5.65 -14.44 10.69
CA ALA A 95 -4.65 -14.62 11.74
C ALA A 95 -3.22 -14.35 11.22
N GLY A 96 -2.40 -13.69 12.03
CA GLY A 96 -1.03 -13.31 11.67
C GLY A 96 -0.88 -11.93 11.01
N LEU A 97 -1.98 -11.22 10.76
CA LEU A 97 -1.96 -9.82 10.36
C LEU A 97 -2.17 -8.89 11.56
N PRO A 98 -1.63 -7.66 11.52
CA PRO A 98 -1.68 -6.76 12.65
C PRO A 98 -3.10 -6.20 12.83
N ALA A 99 -3.84 -6.78 13.77
CA ALA A 99 -5.23 -6.41 14.06
C ALA A 99 -5.38 -5.67 15.39
N SER A 100 -4.39 -5.76 16.27
CA SER A 100 -4.38 -5.18 17.60
C SER A 100 -3.33 -4.08 17.75
N LEU A 101 -3.42 -3.31 18.84
CA LEU A 101 -2.45 -2.26 19.15
C LEU A 101 -1.03 -2.79 19.34
N SER A 102 -0.91 -3.94 20.01
CA SER A 102 0.37 -4.59 20.31
C SER A 102 1.10 -5.11 19.07
N ASP A 103 0.40 -5.26 17.94
CA ASP A 103 1.00 -5.74 16.70
C ASP A 103 1.76 -4.64 15.95
N TRP A 104 1.52 -3.37 16.31
CA TRP A 104 2.19 -2.23 15.72
C TRP A 104 3.39 -1.81 16.58
N PRO A 105 4.56 -1.56 15.98
CA PRO A 105 5.74 -1.14 16.73
C PRO A 105 5.47 0.21 17.40
N ASP A 106 6.09 0.42 18.57
CA ASP A 106 6.06 1.70 19.25
C ASP A 106 6.66 2.79 18.35
N VAL A 107 5.86 3.80 18.06
CA VAL A 107 6.21 4.92 17.17
C VAL A 107 5.83 6.24 17.84
N THR A 108 6.80 7.13 17.93
CA THR A 108 6.67 8.40 18.63
C THR A 108 6.69 9.61 17.69
N THR A 109 7.03 9.42 16.41
CA THR A 109 7.09 10.50 15.41
C THR A 109 6.20 10.25 14.19
N PRO A 110 5.62 11.30 13.57
CA PRO A 110 4.79 11.17 12.37
C PRO A 110 5.52 10.52 11.19
N GLU A 111 6.83 10.76 11.06
CA GLU A 111 7.68 10.23 10.00
C GLU A 111 7.89 8.73 10.19
N ALA A 112 8.17 8.29 11.40
CA ALA A 112 8.31 6.87 11.72
C ALA A 112 6.98 6.12 11.47
N LEU A 113 5.86 6.68 11.90
CA LEU A 113 4.54 6.10 11.65
C LEU A 113 4.23 6.05 10.14
N SER A 114 4.53 7.12 9.40
CA SER A 114 4.41 7.16 7.93
C SER A 114 5.24 6.07 7.25
N GLN A 115 6.47 5.85 7.71
CA GLN A 115 7.35 4.80 7.19
C GLN A 115 6.76 3.41 7.47
N ARG A 116 6.24 3.16 8.68
CA ARG A 116 5.59 1.88 9.01
C ARG A 116 4.36 1.61 8.16
N PHE A 117 3.53 2.61 7.92
CA PHE A 117 2.41 2.47 6.98
C PHE A 117 2.90 2.22 5.55
N THR A 118 4.01 2.80 5.14
CA THR A 118 4.56 2.58 3.79
C THR A 118 5.05 1.13 3.64
N GLU A 119 5.80 0.61 4.61
CA GLU A 119 6.27 -0.79 4.65
C GLU A 119 5.11 -1.79 4.68
N ALA A 120 4.10 -1.50 5.50
CA ALA A 120 2.85 -2.24 5.60
C ALA A 120 2.13 -2.32 4.23
N GLY A 121 1.96 -1.18 3.58
CA GLY A 121 1.29 -1.11 2.29
C GLY A 121 2.12 -1.68 1.15
N ALA A 122 3.45 -1.62 1.21
CA ALA A 122 4.31 -2.34 0.28
C ALA A 122 4.05 -3.85 0.36
N ALA A 123 3.87 -4.40 1.56
CA ALA A 123 3.51 -5.81 1.75
C ALA A 123 2.13 -6.11 1.13
N VAL A 124 1.15 -5.21 1.29
CA VAL A 124 -0.16 -5.29 0.62
C VAL A 124 0.00 -5.32 -0.89
N LEU A 125 0.67 -4.34 -1.48
CA LEU A 125 0.81 -4.22 -2.93
C LEU A 125 1.53 -5.44 -3.54
N LEU A 126 2.57 -5.95 -2.87
CA LEU A 126 3.30 -7.14 -3.32
C LEU A 126 2.52 -8.44 -3.17
N ALA A 127 1.75 -8.60 -2.08
CA ALA A 127 0.91 -9.77 -1.89
C ALA A 127 -0.26 -9.82 -2.89
N GLY A 128 -0.66 -8.66 -3.43
CA GLY A 128 -1.64 -8.58 -4.52
C GLY A 128 -1.14 -9.11 -5.86
N LEU A 129 0.18 -9.24 -6.06
CA LEU A 129 0.78 -9.72 -7.31
C LEU A 129 1.00 -11.24 -7.31
N PRO A 130 0.87 -11.90 -8.47
CA PRO A 130 1.29 -13.29 -8.62
C PRO A 130 2.79 -13.43 -8.37
N HIS A 131 3.22 -14.61 -7.90
CA HIS A 131 4.64 -14.91 -7.77
C HIS A 131 5.35 -14.87 -9.14
N GLY A 132 6.58 -14.35 -9.17
CA GLY A 132 7.41 -14.30 -10.38
C GLY A 132 8.09 -12.94 -10.58
N SER A 133 8.67 -12.75 -11.77
CA SER A 133 9.51 -11.59 -12.11
C SER A 133 8.82 -10.24 -11.89
N LEU A 134 7.51 -10.14 -12.13
CA LEU A 134 6.77 -8.88 -11.94
C LEU A 134 6.76 -8.47 -10.46
N ARG A 135 6.56 -9.43 -9.56
CA ARG A 135 6.59 -9.19 -8.11
C ARG A 135 7.99 -8.83 -7.63
N HIS A 136 9.03 -9.44 -8.18
CA HIS A 136 10.41 -9.07 -7.88
C HIS A 136 10.75 -7.65 -8.37
N ALA A 137 10.35 -7.29 -9.60
CA ALA A 137 10.56 -5.94 -10.10
C ALA A 137 9.78 -4.90 -9.26
N ALA A 138 8.54 -5.22 -8.89
CA ALA A 138 7.73 -4.36 -8.02
C ALA A 138 8.34 -4.18 -6.63
N SER A 139 9.00 -5.19 -6.06
CA SER A 139 9.59 -5.07 -4.71
C SER A 139 10.75 -4.08 -4.68
N ARG A 140 11.57 -4.03 -5.74
CA ARG A 140 12.63 -3.02 -5.89
C ARG A 140 12.05 -1.60 -5.93
N ARG A 141 10.89 -1.43 -6.56
CA ARG A 141 10.17 -0.13 -6.64
C ARG A 141 9.54 0.30 -5.32
N LEU A 142 9.07 -0.65 -4.51
CA LEU A 142 8.44 -0.32 -3.23
C LEU A 142 9.47 -0.08 -2.13
N GLY A 143 10.68 -0.64 -2.25
CA GLY A 143 11.73 -0.50 -1.25
C GLY A 143 11.48 -1.43 -0.06
N PRO A 144 11.72 -0.98 1.20
CA PRO A 144 11.49 -1.79 2.38
C PRO A 144 10.04 -2.29 2.50
N VAL A 145 9.86 -3.55 2.89
CA VAL A 145 8.57 -4.24 2.98
C VAL A 145 8.43 -4.83 4.37
N ALA A 146 7.27 -4.66 5.00
CA ALA A 146 6.97 -5.32 6.25
C ALA A 146 6.99 -6.86 6.07
N ALA A 147 7.54 -7.58 7.05
CA ALA A 147 7.66 -9.04 7.01
C ALA A 147 6.33 -9.76 7.31
N TRP A 148 5.22 -9.28 6.73
CA TRP A 148 3.90 -9.88 6.89
C TRP A 148 3.54 -10.74 5.69
N VAL A 149 3.13 -11.97 5.98
CA VAL A 149 2.58 -12.87 4.98
C VAL A 149 1.06 -12.67 4.99
N MET A 150 0.50 -12.20 3.89
CA MET A 150 -0.94 -12.01 3.75
C MET A 150 -1.49 -12.74 2.52
N PRO A 151 -2.71 -13.31 2.60
CA PRO A 151 -3.38 -13.86 1.42
C PRO A 151 -3.61 -12.79 0.35
N GLN A 152 -3.45 -13.17 -0.92
CA GLN A 152 -3.66 -12.27 -2.07
C GLN A 152 -5.06 -11.64 -2.06
N ALA A 153 -6.10 -12.41 -1.70
CA ALA A 153 -7.47 -11.89 -1.60
C ALA A 153 -7.59 -10.74 -0.58
N THR A 154 -6.92 -10.84 0.57
CA THR A 154 -6.87 -9.78 1.58
C THR A 154 -6.16 -8.55 1.06
N ALA A 155 -5.02 -8.75 0.40
CA ALA A 155 -4.24 -7.66 -0.20
C ALA A 155 -5.03 -6.88 -1.26
N LEU A 156 -5.70 -7.59 -2.17
CA LEU A 156 -6.54 -7.00 -3.20
C LEU A 156 -7.74 -6.26 -2.62
N ALA A 157 -8.34 -6.80 -1.55
CA ALA A 157 -9.42 -6.12 -0.85
C ALA A 157 -8.92 -4.80 -0.24
N VAL A 158 -7.81 -4.82 0.51
CA VAL A 158 -7.22 -3.59 1.11
C VAL A 158 -6.91 -2.55 0.02
N LEU A 159 -6.32 -2.95 -1.10
CA LEU A 159 -6.05 -2.05 -2.22
C LEU A 159 -7.34 -1.44 -2.79
N ARG A 160 -8.37 -2.27 -3.06
CA ARG A 160 -9.66 -1.81 -3.60
C ARG A 160 -10.26 -0.72 -2.72
N GLU A 161 -10.17 -0.88 -1.42
CA GLU A 161 -10.83 0.01 -0.47
C GLU A 161 -9.99 1.24 -0.16
N THR A 162 -8.68 1.12 -0.26
CA THR A 162 -7.78 2.27 -0.36
C THR A 162 -8.15 3.17 -1.53
N LEU A 163 -8.37 2.58 -2.72
CA LEU A 163 -8.78 3.33 -3.92
C LEU A 163 -10.18 3.93 -3.77
N ALA A 164 -11.13 3.20 -3.17
CA ALA A 164 -12.48 3.69 -2.90
C ALA A 164 -12.47 4.89 -1.92
N LEU A 165 -11.66 4.83 -0.85
CA LEU A 165 -11.48 5.94 0.07
C LEU A 165 -10.79 7.13 -0.59
N GLN A 166 -9.80 6.89 -1.43
CA GLN A 166 -9.09 7.94 -2.15
C GLN A 166 -10.03 8.73 -3.07
N ALA A 167 -10.97 8.06 -3.75
CA ALA A 167 -11.96 8.73 -4.58
C ALA A 167 -12.86 9.69 -3.78
N ARG A 168 -13.14 9.40 -2.50
CA ARG A 168 -13.95 10.26 -1.61
C ARG A 168 -13.21 11.47 -1.07
N VAL A 169 -11.87 11.42 -1.01
CA VAL A 169 -11.04 12.52 -0.46
C VAL A 169 -10.77 13.61 -1.50
N ILE A 170 -10.86 13.27 -2.79
CA ILE A 170 -10.62 14.19 -3.92
C ILE A 170 -11.89 15.00 -4.26
N GLN A 171 -13.07 14.53 -3.82
CA GLN A 171 -14.36 15.22 -3.93
C GLN A 171 -14.50 16.29 -2.85
#